data_AF-A0A8H3UQ42-F1
#
_entry.id   AF-A0A8H3UQ42-F1
#
_cell.length_a   1.000
_cell.length_b   1.000
_cell.length_c   1.000
_cell.angle_alpha   90.00
_cell.angle_beta   90.00
_cell.angle_gamma   90.00
#
_symmetry.space_group_name_H-M   'P 1'
#
loop_
_entity.id
_entity.type
_entity.pdbx_description
1 polymer ?
#
loop_
_entity_poly.entity_id
_entity_poly.type
_entity_poly.pdbx_seq_one_letter_code
_entity_poly.pdbx_strand_id
1 'polypeptide(L)'
;MDFILEGFDTFLFDPLYATLFPATSYSALKNVANATISSREIPATFRNNFVYEPSSKYLSLTPSSYAYTTSWTRDDIGRQALSLFLITWIFGIVIYFIFASLSYVFIFDKATFNHPKYLKNQVRLEIQQTLRSLPVMAVFTVPFFLAEVRGYSKMYDTTEDGPGLWYNYLQFPLFIAFTDFFIYWIHRAEHHPRLYKHIHKPHHKWIMPTPFASHAFHPMDGYAQSLPYHIFPFIFPLQKFAYVILFVFINIWTVMIHDGEYVADSPIINVNYNYGQFTTVFDRIFGSYRKPNDELFRKDLKMSSKEWARQSKEMEKMVVEVEGSDDRTYLPEGQAKKLQ
;
A
#
# COMPACT_ATOMS: atom_id res chain seq x y z
N MET A 1 1.90 -10.57 8.76
CA MET A 1 2.68 -9.45 9.32
C MET A 1 3.62 -9.84 10.46
N ASP A 2 3.35 -10.94 11.16
CA ASP A 2 4.14 -11.51 12.26
C ASP A 2 5.62 -11.72 11.93
N PHE A 3 5.95 -12.38 10.82
CA PHE A 3 7.36 -12.60 10.43
C PHE A 3 8.10 -11.29 10.12
N ILE A 4 7.41 -10.34 9.50
CA ILE A 4 7.97 -9.01 9.22
C ILE A 4 8.23 -8.28 10.54
N LEU A 5 7.27 -8.30 11.46
CA LEU A 5 7.42 -7.70 12.79
C LEU A 5 8.56 -8.35 13.57
N GLU A 6 8.70 -9.67 13.54
CA GLU A 6 9.81 -10.39 14.18
C GLU A 6 11.17 -9.96 13.64
N GLY A 7 11.29 -9.75 12.32
CA GLY A 7 12.52 -9.24 11.71
C GLY A 7 12.86 -7.83 12.16
N PHE A 8 11.89 -6.92 12.12
CA PHE A 8 12.09 -5.54 12.59
C PHE A 8 12.37 -5.47 14.09
N ASP A 9 11.69 -6.27 14.90
CA ASP A 9 11.98 -6.37 16.34
C ASP A 9 13.40 -6.84 16.58
N THR A 10 13.84 -7.90 15.89
CA THR A 10 15.17 -8.49 16.09
C THR A 10 16.30 -7.55 15.72
N PHE A 11 16.17 -6.80 14.62
CA PHE A 11 17.27 -6.00 14.08
C PHE A 11 17.18 -4.50 14.36
N LEU A 12 16.00 -3.96 14.66
CA LEU A 12 15.79 -2.52 14.81
C LEU A 12 15.11 -2.14 16.12
N PHE A 13 13.96 -2.73 16.42
CA PHE A 13 13.13 -2.23 17.51
C PHE A 13 13.54 -2.74 18.90
N ASP A 14 14.07 -3.96 19.05
CA ASP A 14 14.56 -4.41 20.36
C ASP A 14 15.67 -3.49 20.89
N PRO A 15 16.75 -3.17 20.14
CA PRO A 15 17.77 -2.25 20.63
C PRO A 15 17.20 -0.86 20.95
N LEU A 16 16.27 -0.37 20.11
CA LEU A 16 15.64 0.93 20.30
C LEU A 16 14.80 0.97 21.59
N TYR A 17 13.88 0.03 21.77
CA TYR A 17 13.03 -0.04 22.96
C TYR A 17 13.81 -0.39 24.22
N ALA A 18 14.88 -1.18 24.14
CA ALA A 18 15.77 -1.42 25.28
C ALA A 18 16.52 -0.14 25.70
N THR A 19 16.87 0.71 24.74
CA THR A 19 17.53 2.00 25.01
C THR A 19 16.56 3.02 25.60
N LEU A 20 15.34 3.13 25.05
CA LEU A 20 14.34 4.10 25.48
C LEU A 20 13.59 3.68 26.75
N PHE A 21 13.38 2.37 26.92
CA PHE A 21 12.58 1.79 28.01
C PHE A 21 13.34 0.61 28.66
N PRO A 22 14.54 0.84 29.25
CA PRO A 22 15.33 -0.24 29.83
C PRO A 22 14.56 -0.95 30.95
N ALA A 23 14.63 -2.28 30.96
CA ALA A 23 14.12 -3.12 32.04
C ALA A 23 14.87 -2.78 33.33
N THR A 24 14.30 -1.90 34.14
CA THR A 24 14.88 -1.51 35.42
C THR A 24 14.01 -2.08 36.52
N SER A 25 14.55 -3.02 37.30
CA SER A 25 14.05 -3.18 38.66
C SER A 25 14.46 -1.90 39.40
N TYR A 26 13.53 -0.96 39.58
CA TYR A 26 13.80 0.33 40.27
C TYR A 26 14.33 0.15 41.72
N SER A 27 14.33 -1.09 42.23
CA SER A 27 14.98 -1.53 43.47
C SER A 27 16.47 -1.89 43.36
N ALA A 28 17.01 -2.17 42.17
CA ALA A 28 18.40 -2.63 41.99
C ALA A 28 19.43 -1.50 41.86
N LEU A 29 19.03 -0.29 41.42
CA LEU A 29 19.94 0.85 41.27
C LEU A 29 20.53 1.36 42.60
N LYS A 30 19.90 1.05 43.75
CA LYS A 30 20.49 1.36 45.07
C LYS A 30 21.57 0.35 45.52
N ASN A 31 21.61 -0.86 44.95
CA ASN A 31 22.52 -1.93 45.39
C ASN A 31 23.67 -2.20 44.41
N VAL A 32 23.61 -1.69 43.18
CA VAL A 32 24.63 -1.95 42.13
C VAL A 32 25.82 -0.99 42.19
N ALA A 33 25.79 0.06 43.03
CA ALA A 33 26.93 0.97 43.22
C ALA A 33 28.21 0.28 43.77
N ASN A 34 28.13 -0.99 44.20
CA ASN A 34 29.24 -1.73 44.80
C ASN A 34 29.64 -3.04 44.08
N ALA A 35 29.13 -3.35 42.87
CA ALA A 35 29.43 -4.63 42.23
C ALA A 35 30.26 -4.51 40.94
N THR A 36 31.46 -5.07 40.97
CA THR A 36 32.41 -5.18 39.85
C THR A 36 31.83 -6.06 38.73
N ILE A 37 31.65 -5.50 37.53
CA ILE A 37 31.05 -6.18 36.37
C ILE A 37 32.10 -7.10 35.72
N SER A 38 32.00 -8.41 35.96
CA SER A 38 32.92 -9.43 35.41
C SER A 38 32.23 -10.58 34.65
N SER A 39 30.92 -10.53 34.39
CA SER A 39 30.24 -11.59 33.63
C SER A 39 29.46 -11.01 32.45
N ARG A 40 29.70 -11.56 31.25
CA ARG A 40 28.94 -11.32 30.00
C ARG A 40 27.48 -11.82 30.05
N GLU A 41 26.99 -12.21 31.22
CA GLU A 41 25.61 -12.64 31.43
C GLU A 41 24.82 -11.52 32.10
N ILE A 42 23.76 -11.07 31.42
CA ILE A 42 22.80 -10.11 31.99
C ILE A 42 22.14 -10.78 33.20
N PRO A 43 22.27 -10.21 34.42
CA PRO A 43 21.70 -10.81 35.63
C PRO A 43 20.17 -10.96 35.50
N ALA A 44 19.61 -12.03 36.05
CA ALA A 44 18.17 -12.34 35.97
C ALA A 44 17.26 -11.19 36.46
N THR A 45 17.77 -10.31 37.32
CA THR A 45 17.09 -9.11 37.85
C THR A 45 16.84 -8.01 36.81
N PHE A 46 17.43 -8.13 35.61
CA PHE A 46 17.30 -7.18 34.50
C PHE A 46 16.64 -7.79 33.27
N ARG A 47 16.10 -9.02 33.37
CA ARG A 47 15.37 -9.67 32.28
C ARG A 47 13.86 -9.53 32.47
N ASN A 48 13.15 -9.23 31.39
CA ASN A 48 11.69 -9.33 31.34
C ASN A 48 11.23 -10.80 31.19
N ASN A 49 9.93 -11.03 31.30
CA ASN A 49 9.31 -12.37 31.22
C ASN A 49 8.87 -12.73 29.79
N PHE A 50 9.39 -12.07 28.75
CA PHE A 50 9.05 -12.38 27.36
C PHE A 50 9.44 -13.83 27.03
N VAL A 51 8.51 -14.58 26.43
CA VAL A 51 8.74 -15.93 25.93
C VAL A 51 8.76 -15.87 24.41
N TYR A 52 9.87 -16.30 23.82
CA TYR A 52 10.01 -16.34 22.37
C TYR A 52 9.20 -17.49 21.77
N GLU A 53 8.27 -17.14 20.88
CA GLU A 53 7.57 -18.05 20.01
C GLU A 53 7.87 -17.67 18.55
N PRO A 54 8.39 -18.61 17.73
CA PRO A 54 8.63 -18.35 16.32
C PRO A 54 7.35 -17.93 15.57
N SER A 55 7.43 -16.85 14.79
CA SER A 55 6.32 -16.38 13.96
C SER A 55 6.00 -17.29 12.77
N SER A 56 6.95 -18.12 12.31
CA SER A 56 6.73 -19.06 11.22
C SER A 56 7.50 -20.36 11.41
N LYS A 57 6.94 -21.46 10.89
CA LYS A 57 7.60 -22.77 10.82
C LYS A 57 8.71 -22.84 9.76
N TYR A 58 8.71 -21.94 8.77
CA TYR A 58 9.72 -21.94 7.71
C TYR A 58 10.94 -21.10 8.03
N LEU A 59 10.72 -19.92 8.62
CA LEU A 59 11.74 -18.94 8.90
C LEU A 59 11.50 -18.38 10.30
N SER A 60 12.55 -18.32 11.10
CA SER A 60 12.47 -17.71 12.42
C SER A 60 13.81 -17.05 12.75
N LEU A 61 13.74 -15.95 13.49
CA LEU A 61 14.87 -15.12 13.85
C LEU A 61 14.99 -15.13 15.37
N THR A 62 16.07 -15.75 15.86
CA THR A 62 16.35 -15.78 17.30
C THR A 62 16.48 -14.37 17.85
N PRO A 63 15.70 -13.99 18.88
CA PRO A 63 15.75 -12.66 19.45
C PRO A 63 17.14 -12.33 20.00
N SER A 64 17.55 -11.07 19.86
CA SER A 64 18.77 -10.57 20.50
C SER A 64 18.60 -10.46 22.02
N SER A 65 19.70 -10.25 22.75
CA SER A 65 19.62 -9.99 24.19
C SER A 65 18.76 -8.78 24.54
N TYR A 66 18.66 -7.79 23.65
CA TYR A 66 17.85 -6.59 23.83
C TYR A 66 16.35 -6.89 23.98
N ALA A 67 15.86 -7.97 23.37
CA ALA A 67 14.46 -8.41 23.53
C ALA A 67 14.07 -8.60 24.99
N TYR A 68 15.05 -9.01 25.82
CA TYR A 68 14.86 -9.33 27.23
C TYR A 68 15.22 -8.18 28.17
N THR A 69 15.86 -7.11 27.69
CA THR A 69 16.33 -5.99 28.53
C THR A 69 15.50 -4.72 28.38
N THR A 70 14.36 -4.79 27.70
CA THR A 70 13.36 -3.72 27.68
C THR A 70 12.21 -4.00 28.64
N SER A 71 11.67 -2.96 29.26
CA SER A 71 10.43 -3.01 30.04
C SER A 71 9.18 -3.06 29.14
N TRP A 72 9.32 -2.74 27.84
CA TRP A 72 8.22 -2.78 26.87
C TRP A 72 8.36 -4.04 25.99
N THR A 73 7.78 -5.13 26.46
CA THR A 73 7.97 -6.48 25.90
C THR A 73 7.34 -6.64 24.51
N ARG A 74 7.85 -7.58 23.69
CA ARG A 74 7.40 -7.82 22.30
C ARG A 74 5.92 -8.23 22.19
N ASP A 75 5.36 -8.82 23.23
CA ASP A 75 3.96 -9.27 23.31
C ASP A 75 3.00 -8.15 23.75
N ASP A 76 3.52 -7.00 24.18
CA ASP A 76 2.73 -5.82 24.54
C ASP A 76 1.99 -5.26 23.32
N ILE A 77 0.69 -5.05 23.48
CA ILE A 77 -0.19 -4.60 22.40
C ILE A 77 0.14 -3.19 21.90
N GLY A 78 0.58 -2.30 22.79
CA GLY A 78 0.95 -0.94 22.45
C GLY A 78 2.25 -0.89 21.66
N ARG A 79 3.24 -1.71 22.05
CA ARG A 79 4.49 -1.88 21.28
C ARG A 79 4.20 -2.43 19.90
N GLN A 80 3.42 -3.52 19.82
CA GLN A 80 3.07 -4.14 18.55
C GLN A 80 2.35 -3.14 17.63
N ALA A 81 1.37 -2.41 18.15
CA ALA A 81 0.65 -1.39 17.39
C ALA A 81 1.57 -0.28 16.86
N LEU A 82 2.46 0.25 17.71
CA LEU A 82 3.42 1.29 17.31
C LEU A 82 4.42 0.77 16.28
N SER A 83 5.00 -0.41 16.51
CA SER A 83 5.94 -1.04 15.58
C SER A 83 5.27 -1.31 14.23
N LEU A 84 4.06 -1.89 14.22
CA LEU A 84 3.30 -2.16 12.99
C LEU A 84 2.93 -0.86 12.26
N PHE A 85 2.59 0.21 12.98
CA PHE A 85 2.36 1.52 12.39
C PHE A 85 3.60 2.04 11.67
N LEU A 86 4.75 2.06 12.37
CA LEU A 86 6.01 2.54 11.82
C LEU A 86 6.48 1.69 10.63
N ILE A 87 6.38 0.37 10.73
CA ILE A 87 6.68 -0.56 9.62
C ILE A 87 5.78 -0.20 8.43
N THR A 88 4.46 -0.20 8.62
CA THR A 88 3.50 0.00 7.52
C THR A 88 3.70 1.34 6.82
N TRP A 89 3.89 2.40 7.59
CA TRP A 89 4.09 3.74 7.04
C TRP A 89 5.42 3.87 6.29
N ILE A 90 6.54 3.50 6.92
CA ILE A 90 7.87 3.68 6.33
C ILE A 90 8.07 2.71 5.16
N PHE A 91 7.66 1.46 5.32
CA PHE A 91 7.74 0.46 4.25
C PHE A 91 6.84 0.84 3.07
N GLY A 92 5.64 1.37 3.32
CA GLY A 92 4.78 1.93 2.27
C GLY A 92 5.46 3.02 1.46
N ILE A 93 6.19 3.94 2.12
CA ILE A 93 6.98 4.98 1.44
C ILE A 93 8.10 4.35 0.59
N VAL A 94 8.84 3.38 1.14
CA VAL A 94 9.95 2.72 0.44
C VAL A 94 9.44 1.99 -0.81
N ILE A 95 8.40 1.16 -0.67
CA ILE A 95 7.81 0.42 -1.78
C ILE A 95 7.26 1.36 -2.85
N TYR A 96 6.55 2.42 -2.45
CA TYR A 96 6.06 3.44 -3.35
C TYR A 96 7.20 4.04 -4.19
N PHE A 97 8.28 4.52 -3.55
CA PHE A 97 9.38 5.13 -4.30
C PHE A 97 10.12 4.12 -5.17
N ILE A 98 10.27 2.86 -4.74
CA ILE A 98 10.90 1.82 -5.57
C ILE A 98 10.09 1.59 -6.84
N PHE A 99 8.82 1.21 -6.74
CA PHE A 99 8.04 0.83 -7.92
C PHE A 99 7.66 2.02 -8.79
N ALA A 100 7.30 3.17 -8.20
CA ALA A 100 7.01 4.37 -8.98
C ALA A 100 8.26 4.86 -9.73
N SER A 101 9.44 4.84 -9.11
CA SER A 101 10.68 5.24 -9.79
C SER A 101 11.09 4.24 -10.89
N LEU A 102 10.93 2.94 -10.65
CA LEU A 102 11.20 1.92 -11.68
C LEU A 102 10.28 2.11 -12.90
N SER A 103 8.97 2.28 -12.69
CA SER A 103 8.05 2.60 -13.80
C SER A 103 8.42 3.93 -14.46
N TYR A 104 8.74 4.97 -13.69
CA TYR A 104 9.13 6.28 -14.23
C TYR A 104 10.36 6.19 -15.15
N VAL A 105 11.39 5.45 -14.75
CA VAL A 105 12.62 5.29 -15.53
C VAL A 105 12.39 4.42 -16.75
N PHE A 106 11.81 3.23 -16.57
CA PHE A 106 11.82 2.17 -17.58
C PHE A 106 10.56 2.08 -18.45
N ILE A 107 9.40 2.54 -17.96
CA ILE A 107 8.09 2.30 -18.61
C ILE A 107 7.46 3.61 -19.09
N PHE A 108 7.37 4.61 -18.21
CA PHE A 108 6.62 5.85 -18.42
C PHE A 108 7.07 6.63 -19.66
N ASP A 109 6.13 7.07 -20.51
CA ASP A 109 6.43 7.95 -21.63
C ASP A 109 6.52 9.43 -21.21
N LYS A 110 7.73 9.98 -21.29
CA LYS A 110 8.05 11.38 -20.95
C LYS A 110 7.41 12.38 -21.91
N ALA A 111 6.92 11.95 -23.08
CA ALA A 111 6.14 12.82 -23.96
C ALA A 111 4.83 13.29 -23.30
N THR A 112 4.32 12.57 -22.29
CA THR A 112 3.16 12.94 -21.46
C THR A 112 3.26 14.34 -20.86
N PHE A 113 4.48 14.81 -20.55
CA PHE A 113 4.71 16.16 -20.01
C PHE A 113 4.30 17.30 -20.95
N ASN A 114 4.18 17.02 -22.25
CA ASN A 114 3.77 18.03 -23.23
C ASN A 114 2.25 18.10 -23.39
N HIS A 115 1.48 17.26 -22.69
CA HIS A 115 0.02 17.29 -22.79
C HIS A 115 -0.55 18.63 -22.27
N PRO A 116 -1.51 19.27 -22.98
CA PRO A 116 -2.04 20.59 -22.61
C PRO A 116 -2.67 20.64 -21.21
N LYS A 117 -3.14 19.49 -20.72
CA LYS A 117 -3.75 19.32 -19.40
C LYS A 117 -2.82 18.77 -18.33
N TYR A 118 -1.51 18.80 -18.57
CA TYR A 118 -0.52 18.47 -17.55
C TYR A 118 -0.41 19.61 -16.52
N LEU A 119 -0.47 19.27 -15.23
CA LEU A 119 -0.50 20.27 -14.15
C LEU A 119 0.89 20.84 -13.85
N LYS A 120 0.93 22.11 -13.44
CA LYS A 120 2.19 22.72 -12.98
C LYS A 120 2.70 22.00 -11.73
N ASN A 121 3.97 21.58 -11.75
CA ASN A 121 4.63 20.83 -10.67
C ASN A 121 3.94 19.49 -10.32
N GLN A 122 3.26 18.84 -11.28
CA GLN A 122 2.41 17.67 -11.01
C GLN A 122 3.11 16.56 -10.23
N VAL A 123 4.30 16.11 -10.63
CA VAL A 123 5.06 15.06 -9.91
C VAL A 123 5.26 15.40 -8.44
N ARG A 124 5.61 16.66 -8.13
CA ARG A 124 5.77 17.10 -6.74
C ARG A 124 4.44 17.06 -5.99
N LEU A 125 3.34 17.46 -6.62
CA LEU A 125 2.01 17.45 -6.00
C LEU A 125 1.51 16.01 -5.78
N GLU A 126 1.75 15.11 -6.73
CA GLU A 126 1.46 13.67 -6.62
C GLU A 126 2.22 13.06 -5.43
N ILE A 127 3.55 13.26 -5.36
CA ILE A 127 4.38 12.79 -4.24
C ILE A 127 3.90 13.38 -2.90
N GLN A 128 3.63 14.69 -2.85
CA GLN A 128 3.15 15.33 -1.62
C GLN A 128 1.82 14.77 -1.15
N GLN A 129 0.91 14.45 -2.07
CA GLN A 129 -0.37 13.84 -1.73
C GLN A 129 -0.17 12.43 -1.19
N THR A 130 0.63 11.59 -1.85
CA THR A 130 0.99 10.26 -1.36
C THR A 130 1.58 10.30 0.05
N LEU A 131 2.60 11.14 0.27
CA LEU A 131 3.28 11.23 1.57
C LEU A 131 2.38 11.74 2.71
N ARG A 132 1.36 12.55 2.40
CA ARG A 132 0.35 12.97 3.38
C ARG A 132 -0.66 11.87 3.68
N SER A 133 -0.97 11.01 2.71
CA SER A 133 -2.00 9.99 2.84
C SER A 133 -1.53 8.72 3.53
N LEU A 134 -0.32 8.25 3.22
CA LEU A 134 0.24 7.00 3.77
C LEU A 134 0.20 6.88 5.31
N PRO A 135 0.59 7.90 6.13
CA PRO A 135 0.54 7.74 7.58
C PRO A 135 -0.90 7.59 8.09
N VAL A 136 -1.86 8.30 7.52
CA VAL A 136 -3.27 8.20 7.95
C VAL A 136 -3.84 6.84 7.55
N MET A 137 -3.55 6.35 6.35
CA MET A 137 -3.92 5.00 5.91
C MET A 137 -3.32 3.94 6.85
N ALA A 138 -2.03 4.08 7.21
CA ALA A 138 -1.36 3.17 8.13
C ALA A 138 -2.06 3.09 9.50
N VAL A 139 -2.55 4.22 10.05
CA VAL A 139 -3.34 4.22 11.30
C VAL A 139 -4.57 3.32 11.18
N PHE A 140 -5.30 3.39 10.06
CA PHE A 140 -6.50 2.57 9.85
C PHE A 140 -6.21 1.11 9.49
N THR A 141 -5.03 0.82 8.94
CA THR A 141 -4.60 -0.55 8.62
C THR A 141 -4.06 -1.31 9.84
N VAL A 142 -3.41 -0.62 10.78
CA VAL A 142 -2.77 -1.24 11.97
C VAL A 142 -3.70 -2.16 12.77
N PRO A 143 -4.99 -1.85 13.01
CA PRO A 143 -5.90 -2.77 13.70
C PRO A 143 -5.98 -4.15 13.05
N PHE A 144 -5.95 -4.25 11.71
CA PHE A 144 -5.96 -5.53 11.00
C PHE A 144 -4.66 -6.29 11.22
N PHE A 145 -3.52 -5.62 11.03
CA PHE A 145 -2.22 -6.24 11.24
C PHE A 145 -1.99 -6.65 12.70
N LEU A 146 -2.50 -5.87 13.65
CA LEU A 146 -2.46 -6.22 15.06
C LEU A 146 -3.32 -7.46 15.33
N ALA A 147 -4.52 -7.54 14.76
CA ALA A 147 -5.36 -8.72 14.88
C ALA A 147 -4.72 -9.96 14.24
N GLU A 148 -4.04 -9.79 13.10
CA GLU A 148 -3.26 -10.85 12.44
C GLU A 148 -2.13 -11.39 13.32
N VAL A 149 -1.24 -10.53 13.85
CA VAL A 149 -0.11 -10.99 14.67
C VAL A 149 -0.55 -11.58 16.01
N ARG A 150 -1.79 -11.32 16.43
CA ARG A 150 -2.40 -11.91 17.62
C ARG A 150 -3.24 -13.16 17.31
N GLY A 151 -3.19 -13.68 16.09
CA GLY A 151 -3.79 -14.95 15.72
C GLY A 151 -5.30 -14.91 15.47
N TYR A 152 -5.90 -13.72 15.26
CA TYR A 152 -7.33 -13.61 14.95
C TYR A 152 -7.65 -13.83 13.47
N SER A 153 -6.64 -13.85 12.59
CA SER A 153 -6.83 -14.17 11.17
C SER A 153 -6.70 -15.67 10.90
N LYS A 154 -7.18 -16.12 9.74
CA LYS A 154 -7.07 -17.50 9.23
C LYS A 154 -5.78 -17.73 8.45
N MET A 155 -4.73 -16.95 8.73
CA MET A 155 -3.46 -17.14 8.07
C MET A 155 -2.77 -18.43 8.54
N TYR A 156 -2.11 -19.11 7.62
CA TYR A 156 -1.42 -20.36 7.93
C TYR A 156 -0.03 -20.43 7.27
N ASP A 157 0.88 -21.20 7.88
CA ASP A 157 2.23 -21.38 7.39
C ASP A 157 2.29 -22.51 6.35
N THR A 158 2.08 -23.75 6.78
CA THR A 158 2.32 -24.93 5.93
C THR A 158 1.03 -25.48 5.32
N THR A 159 1.18 -26.31 4.28
CA THR A 159 0.03 -26.96 3.63
C THR A 159 -0.81 -27.79 4.61
N GLU A 160 -0.15 -28.43 5.58
CA GLU A 160 -0.77 -29.24 6.62
C GLU A 160 -1.60 -28.41 7.62
N ASP A 161 -1.25 -27.13 7.81
CA ASP A 161 -2.00 -26.19 8.65
C ASP A 161 -3.23 -25.61 7.91
N GLY A 162 -3.26 -25.73 6.58
CA GLY A 162 -4.30 -25.17 5.71
C GLY A 162 -5.30 -26.21 5.19
N PRO A 163 -6.20 -25.82 4.27
CA PRO A 163 -7.19 -26.73 3.68
C PRO A 163 -6.61 -27.86 2.80
N GLY A 164 -5.30 -27.85 2.53
CA GLY A 164 -4.59 -28.82 1.72
C GLY A 164 -4.00 -28.23 0.43
N LEU A 165 -3.27 -29.07 -0.32
CA LEU A 165 -2.45 -28.64 -1.46
C LEU A 165 -3.23 -27.96 -2.58
N TRP A 166 -4.48 -28.38 -2.84
CA TRP A 166 -5.35 -27.76 -3.83
C TRP A 166 -5.58 -26.26 -3.55
N TYR A 167 -5.69 -25.91 -2.27
CA TYR A 167 -5.98 -24.55 -1.85
C TYR A 167 -4.75 -23.64 -1.95
N ASN A 168 -3.54 -24.19 -1.88
CA ASN A 168 -2.31 -23.42 -2.09
C ASN A 168 -2.29 -22.71 -3.46
N TYR A 169 -2.97 -23.28 -4.46
CA TYR A 169 -3.13 -22.67 -5.77
C TYR A 169 -4.45 -21.90 -5.89
N LEU A 170 -5.56 -22.44 -5.36
CA LEU A 170 -6.88 -21.80 -5.49
C LEU A 170 -6.96 -20.44 -4.78
N GLN A 171 -6.21 -20.24 -3.69
CA GLN A 171 -6.23 -18.99 -2.94
C GLN A 171 -5.91 -17.75 -3.79
N PHE A 172 -5.07 -17.86 -4.83
CA PHE A 172 -4.71 -16.73 -5.69
C PHE A 172 -5.88 -16.20 -6.54
N PRO A 173 -6.51 -17.01 -7.41
CA PRO A 173 -7.69 -16.55 -8.16
C PRO A 173 -8.86 -16.23 -7.22
N LEU A 174 -9.01 -16.92 -6.09
CA LEU A 174 -10.03 -16.59 -5.09
C LEU A 174 -9.79 -15.21 -4.47
N PHE A 175 -8.54 -14.88 -4.12
CA PHE A 175 -8.16 -13.57 -3.61
C PHE A 175 -8.42 -12.47 -4.64
N ILE A 176 -8.02 -12.67 -5.90
CA ILE A 176 -8.29 -11.71 -6.97
C ILE A 176 -9.79 -11.53 -7.17
N ALA A 177 -10.58 -12.60 -7.26
CA ALA A 177 -12.03 -12.50 -7.43
C ALA A 177 -12.71 -11.77 -6.25
N PHE A 178 -12.31 -12.08 -5.01
CA PHE A 178 -12.84 -11.42 -3.82
C PHE A 178 -12.50 -9.93 -3.81
N THR A 179 -11.23 -9.59 -3.99
CA THR A 179 -10.74 -8.22 -3.88
C THR A 179 -11.30 -7.36 -5.02
N ASP A 180 -11.30 -7.88 -6.25
CA ASP A 180 -11.87 -7.19 -7.41
C ASP A 180 -13.38 -6.94 -7.25
N PHE A 181 -14.13 -7.86 -6.63
CA PHE A 181 -15.55 -7.67 -6.33
C PHE A 181 -15.80 -6.51 -5.36
N PHE A 182 -15.09 -6.48 -4.23
CA PHE A 182 -15.32 -5.44 -3.23
C PHE A 182 -14.75 -4.10 -3.69
N ILE A 183 -13.59 -4.08 -4.34
CA ILE A 183 -13.01 -2.86 -4.87
C ILE A 183 -13.90 -2.26 -5.97
N TYR A 184 -14.51 -3.09 -6.83
CA TYR A 184 -15.51 -2.64 -7.79
C TYR A 184 -16.62 -1.80 -7.12
N TRP A 185 -17.19 -2.31 -6.02
CA TRP A 185 -18.27 -1.61 -5.31
C TRP A 185 -17.80 -0.37 -4.57
N ILE A 186 -16.62 -0.43 -3.95
CA ILE A 186 -16.02 0.70 -3.24
C ILE A 186 -15.72 1.83 -4.22
N HIS A 187 -15.01 1.52 -5.31
CA HIS A 187 -14.67 2.47 -6.36
C HIS A 187 -15.95 3.06 -6.99
N ARG A 188 -16.95 2.23 -7.30
CA ARG A 188 -18.24 2.71 -7.81
C ARG A 188 -18.96 3.63 -6.82
N ALA A 189 -18.88 3.35 -5.51
CA ALA A 189 -19.44 4.21 -4.47
C ALA A 189 -18.66 5.52 -4.35
N GLU A 190 -17.33 5.50 -4.47
CA GLU A 190 -16.48 6.69 -4.45
C GLU A 190 -16.78 7.65 -5.60
N HIS A 191 -17.19 7.13 -6.76
CA HIS A 191 -17.72 7.92 -7.88
C HIS A 191 -19.13 8.49 -7.66
N HIS A 192 -19.82 8.13 -6.59
CA HIS A 192 -21.11 8.72 -6.26
C HIS A 192 -20.93 10.23 -5.92
N PRO A 193 -21.77 11.16 -6.42
CA PRO A 193 -21.55 12.60 -6.27
C PRO A 193 -21.32 13.12 -4.84
N ARG A 194 -21.93 12.45 -3.85
CA ARG A 194 -21.75 12.77 -2.41
C ARG A 194 -20.34 12.46 -1.90
N LEU A 195 -19.69 11.43 -2.43
CA LEU A 195 -18.36 11.00 -2.03
C LEU A 195 -17.28 11.58 -2.95
N TYR A 196 -17.52 11.54 -4.27
CA TYR A 196 -16.55 11.93 -5.30
C TYR A 196 -15.87 13.26 -4.99
N LYS A 197 -16.65 14.33 -4.80
CA LYS A 197 -16.11 15.67 -4.58
C LYS A 197 -15.19 15.78 -3.36
N HIS A 198 -15.43 14.97 -2.33
CA HIS A 198 -14.75 15.08 -1.04
C HIS A 198 -13.53 14.15 -0.93
N ILE A 199 -13.64 12.91 -1.43
CA ILE A 199 -12.60 11.89 -1.21
C ILE A 199 -11.96 11.39 -2.51
N HIS A 200 -12.69 11.34 -3.63
CA HIS A 200 -12.18 10.69 -4.85
C HIS A 200 -11.67 11.67 -5.94
N LYS A 201 -12.22 12.90 -5.99
CA LYS A 201 -11.74 13.99 -6.86
C LYS A 201 -10.23 14.22 -6.71
N PRO A 202 -9.64 14.24 -5.48
CA PRO A 202 -8.20 14.39 -5.32
C PRO A 202 -7.37 13.35 -6.07
N HIS A 203 -7.90 12.14 -6.24
CA HIS A 203 -7.27 11.08 -7.03
C HIS A 203 -7.48 11.30 -8.54
N HIS A 204 -8.70 11.62 -8.98
CA HIS A 204 -9.02 11.81 -10.40
C HIS A 204 -8.59 13.15 -11.02
N LYS A 205 -8.02 14.08 -10.24
CA LYS A 205 -7.52 15.35 -10.79
C LYS A 205 -6.30 15.19 -11.70
N TRP A 206 -5.59 14.06 -11.60
CA TRP A 206 -4.41 13.75 -12.41
C TRP A 206 -4.85 13.18 -13.78
N ILE A 207 -5.17 14.07 -14.72
CA ILE A 207 -5.67 13.68 -16.05
C ILE A 207 -4.60 12.89 -16.84
N MET A 208 -3.35 13.34 -16.72
CA MET A 208 -2.18 12.70 -17.31
C MET A 208 -1.26 12.25 -16.17
N PRO A 209 -1.63 11.21 -15.42
CA PRO A 209 -0.91 10.81 -14.22
C PRO A 209 0.51 10.36 -14.56
N THR A 210 1.43 10.59 -13.65
CA THR A 210 2.73 9.90 -13.67
C THR A 210 2.68 8.67 -12.75
N PRO A 211 3.68 7.77 -12.77
CA PRO A 211 3.74 6.64 -11.83
C PRO A 211 3.64 7.07 -10.35
N PHE A 212 4.04 8.31 -10.03
CA PHE A 212 3.93 8.87 -8.69
C PHE A 212 2.48 9.21 -8.27
N ALA A 213 1.54 9.26 -9.21
CA ALA A 213 0.11 9.40 -8.92
C ALA A 213 -0.52 8.12 -8.36
N SER A 214 0.14 6.96 -8.51
CA SER A 214 -0.40 5.63 -8.14
C SER A 214 -0.93 5.52 -6.71
N HIS A 215 -0.38 6.31 -5.79
CA HIS A 215 -0.78 6.36 -4.37
C HIS A 215 -1.24 7.76 -3.92
N ALA A 216 -1.43 8.67 -4.88
CA ALA A 216 -1.88 10.02 -4.62
C ALA A 216 -3.40 10.05 -4.43
N PHE A 217 -3.88 9.42 -3.36
CA PHE A 217 -5.28 9.37 -2.96
C PHE A 217 -5.59 10.37 -1.84
N HIS A 218 -6.88 10.64 -1.60
CA HIS A 218 -7.30 11.02 -0.26
C HIS A 218 -7.09 9.82 0.68
N PRO A 219 -6.70 9.99 1.96
CA PRO A 219 -6.41 8.84 2.82
C PRO A 219 -7.56 7.85 2.97
N MET A 220 -8.80 8.36 3.07
CA MET A 220 -10.00 7.50 3.19
C MET A 220 -10.35 6.76 1.91
N ASP A 221 -9.99 7.31 0.75
CA ASP A 221 -10.18 6.68 -0.56
C ASP A 221 -9.20 5.50 -0.68
N GLY A 222 -7.90 5.77 -0.53
CA GLY A 222 -6.87 4.73 -0.57
C GLY A 222 -7.08 3.63 0.47
N TYR A 223 -7.51 3.99 1.69
CA TYR A 223 -7.83 3.00 2.73
C TYR A 223 -9.06 2.16 2.38
N ALA A 224 -10.14 2.77 1.90
CA ALA A 224 -11.34 2.03 1.52
C ALA A 224 -11.02 1.03 0.41
N GLN A 225 -10.30 1.45 -0.63
CA GLN A 225 -9.89 0.56 -1.72
C GLN A 225 -8.92 -0.54 -1.27
N SER A 226 -8.07 -0.31 -0.27
CA SER A 226 -7.16 -1.34 0.25
C SER A 226 -7.82 -2.33 1.23
N LEU A 227 -8.97 -1.97 1.78
CA LEU A 227 -9.65 -2.72 2.84
C LEU A 227 -9.93 -4.20 2.48
N PRO A 228 -10.36 -4.55 1.26
CA PRO A 228 -10.62 -5.95 0.91
C PRO A 228 -9.40 -6.87 1.05
N TYR A 229 -8.18 -6.36 0.83
CA TYR A 229 -6.95 -7.15 1.02
C TYR A 229 -6.73 -7.52 2.48
N HIS A 230 -7.07 -6.61 3.41
CA HIS A 230 -6.91 -6.82 4.84
C HIS A 230 -8.04 -7.65 5.43
N ILE A 231 -9.24 -7.60 4.85
CA ILE A 231 -10.39 -8.41 5.30
C ILE A 231 -10.28 -9.87 4.84
N PHE A 232 -9.73 -10.12 3.64
CA PHE A 232 -9.63 -11.47 3.07
C PHE A 232 -9.12 -12.53 4.06
N PRO A 233 -7.97 -12.36 4.75
CA PRO A 233 -7.44 -13.39 5.65
C PRO A 233 -8.30 -13.62 6.91
N PHE A 234 -9.31 -12.80 7.21
CA PHE A 234 -10.25 -13.04 8.31
C PHE A 234 -11.45 -13.88 7.89
N ILE A 235 -11.74 -13.93 6.59
CA ILE A 235 -12.87 -14.69 6.02
C ILE A 235 -12.38 -16.02 5.44
N PHE A 236 -11.29 -15.98 4.67
CA PHE A 236 -10.73 -17.12 3.97
C PHE A 236 -9.33 -17.47 4.52
N PRO A 237 -8.95 -18.76 4.55
CA PRO A 237 -7.57 -19.13 4.81
C PRO A 237 -6.64 -18.46 3.79
N LEU A 238 -5.48 -18.00 4.25
CA LEU A 238 -4.47 -17.38 3.38
C LEU A 238 -3.08 -17.80 3.83
N GLN A 239 -2.32 -18.40 2.93
CA GLN A 239 -0.96 -18.83 3.25
C GLN A 239 -0.05 -17.60 3.39
N LYS A 240 0.76 -17.53 4.47
CA LYS A 240 1.54 -16.32 4.81
C LYS A 240 2.48 -15.86 3.68
N PHE A 241 3.14 -16.78 2.99
CA PHE A 241 4.04 -16.45 1.88
C PHE A 241 3.27 -16.00 0.62
N ALA A 242 2.13 -16.63 0.33
CA ALA A 242 1.21 -16.19 -0.72
C ALA A 242 0.71 -14.76 -0.44
N TYR A 243 0.46 -14.41 0.82
CA TYR A 243 0.07 -13.05 1.19
C TYR A 243 1.16 -12.03 0.84
N VAL A 244 2.44 -12.33 1.11
CA VAL A 244 3.57 -11.46 0.73
C VAL A 244 3.68 -11.32 -0.79
N ILE A 245 3.55 -12.42 -1.55
CA ILE A 245 3.56 -12.37 -3.02
C ILE A 245 2.43 -11.49 -3.54
N LEU A 246 1.21 -11.67 -3.03
CA LEU A 246 0.04 -10.89 -3.41
C LEU A 246 0.22 -9.41 -3.07
N PHE A 247 0.80 -9.09 -1.93
CA PHE A 247 1.12 -7.71 -1.55
C PHE A 247 2.07 -7.04 -2.55
N VAL A 248 3.14 -7.72 -2.97
CA VAL A 248 4.07 -7.21 -4.00
C VAL A 248 3.35 -7.05 -5.34
N PHE A 249 2.57 -8.05 -5.75
CA PHE A 249 1.79 -8.03 -6.98
C PHE A 249 0.82 -6.84 -7.04
N ILE A 250 0.06 -6.59 -5.96
CA ILE A 250 -0.88 -5.47 -5.86
C ILE A 250 -0.15 -4.13 -6.03
N ASN A 251 1.01 -3.95 -5.40
CA ASN A 251 1.76 -2.69 -5.49
C ASN A 251 2.28 -2.44 -6.91
N ILE A 252 2.80 -3.48 -7.58
CA ILE A 252 3.22 -3.39 -8.99
C ILE A 252 2.01 -3.05 -9.86
N TRP A 253 0.91 -3.78 -9.69
CA TRP A 253 -0.33 -3.56 -10.42
C TRP A 253 -0.86 -2.14 -10.26
N THR A 254 -0.87 -1.63 -9.02
CA THR A 254 -1.33 -0.28 -8.68
C THR A 254 -0.49 0.78 -9.39
N VAL A 255 0.81 0.59 -9.56
CA VAL A 255 1.64 1.50 -10.37
C VAL A 255 1.30 1.36 -11.86
N MET A 256 1.21 0.14 -12.38
CA MET A 256 0.97 -0.12 -13.81
C MET A 256 -0.36 0.45 -14.32
N ILE A 257 -1.42 0.44 -13.49
CA ILE A 257 -2.71 1.01 -13.92
C ILE A 257 -2.74 2.55 -13.84
N HIS A 258 -1.74 3.19 -13.20
CA HIS A 258 -1.68 4.64 -13.01
C HIS A 258 -0.50 5.33 -13.71
N ASP A 259 0.42 4.59 -14.33
CA ASP A 259 1.52 5.19 -15.10
C ASP A 259 1.10 5.70 -16.48
N GLY A 260 -0.18 5.50 -16.84
CA GLY A 260 -0.75 5.96 -18.10
C GLY A 260 -0.34 5.10 -19.30
N GLU A 261 0.36 3.98 -19.10
CA GLU A 261 0.75 3.05 -20.17
C GLU A 261 -0.20 1.84 -20.23
N TYR A 262 -1.01 1.78 -21.29
CA TYR A 262 -1.99 0.72 -21.48
C TYR A 262 -1.33 -0.50 -22.14
N VAL A 263 -0.69 -1.33 -21.32
CA VAL A 263 0.16 -2.46 -21.78
C VAL A 263 -0.62 -3.68 -22.30
N ALA A 264 -1.94 -3.76 -22.07
CA ALA A 264 -2.74 -4.92 -22.43
C ALA A 264 -4.08 -4.53 -23.07
N ASP A 265 -4.22 -4.76 -24.39
CA ASP A 265 -5.50 -4.77 -25.09
C ASP A 265 -6.18 -6.13 -24.84
N SER A 266 -6.89 -6.24 -23.71
CA SER A 266 -7.54 -7.47 -23.29
C SER A 266 -9.00 -7.19 -22.91
N PRO A 267 -9.94 -8.06 -23.34
CA PRO A 267 -11.33 -7.92 -22.95
C PRO A 267 -11.59 -8.23 -21.47
N ILE A 268 -10.63 -8.88 -20.79
CA ILE A 268 -10.77 -9.32 -19.40
C ILE A 268 -9.97 -8.43 -18.46
N ILE A 269 -8.74 -8.08 -18.82
CA ILE A 269 -7.87 -7.29 -17.95
C ILE A 269 -8.35 -5.84 -17.96
N ASN A 270 -8.51 -5.23 -16.78
CA ASN A 270 -8.81 -3.81 -16.70
C ASN A 270 -7.53 -2.98 -16.66
N VAL A 271 -7.47 -1.97 -17.52
CA VAL A 271 -6.32 -1.08 -17.68
C VAL A 271 -6.72 0.38 -17.44
N ASN A 272 -7.55 0.65 -16.41
CA ASN A 272 -7.92 2.02 -15.96
C ASN A 272 -9.08 2.71 -16.73
N TYR A 273 -10.12 1.97 -17.13
CA TYR A 273 -11.34 2.57 -17.72
C TYR A 273 -12.65 2.17 -17.03
N ASN A 274 -12.57 1.20 -16.13
CA ASN A 274 -13.69 0.53 -15.47
C ASN A 274 -13.47 0.47 -13.96
N TYR A 275 -14.50 0.10 -13.18
CA TYR A 275 -14.42 0.16 -11.72
C TYR A 275 -13.63 -0.98 -11.08
N GLY A 276 -13.61 -2.17 -11.70
CA GLY A 276 -12.78 -3.29 -11.24
C GLY A 276 -11.29 -2.91 -11.21
N GLN A 277 -10.49 -3.50 -10.34
CA GLN A 277 -9.08 -3.16 -10.27
C GLN A 277 -8.24 -3.99 -11.23
N PHE A 278 -8.48 -5.30 -11.26
CA PHE A 278 -7.71 -6.26 -12.06
C PHE A 278 -8.46 -6.66 -13.32
N THR A 279 -9.77 -6.88 -13.20
CA THR A 279 -10.57 -7.44 -14.29
C THR A 279 -11.80 -6.58 -14.61
N THR A 280 -12.38 -6.81 -15.78
CA THR A 280 -13.64 -6.19 -16.20
C THR A 280 -14.86 -7.07 -15.89
N VAL A 281 -14.66 -8.19 -15.17
CA VAL A 281 -15.71 -9.20 -14.93
C VAL A 281 -16.91 -8.58 -14.23
N PHE A 282 -16.68 -7.85 -13.14
CA PHE A 282 -17.78 -7.24 -12.38
C PHE A 282 -18.42 -6.06 -13.10
N ASP A 283 -17.64 -5.29 -13.87
CA ASP A 283 -18.19 -4.28 -14.75
C ASP A 283 -19.14 -4.86 -15.80
N ARG A 284 -18.85 -6.04 -16.34
CA ARG A 284 -19.73 -6.74 -17.27
C ARG A 284 -20.96 -7.30 -16.58
N ILE A 285 -20.77 -7.96 -15.43
CA ILE A 285 -21.88 -8.54 -14.64
C ILE A 285 -22.88 -7.46 -14.21
N PHE A 286 -22.39 -6.30 -13.79
CA PHE A 286 -23.22 -5.21 -13.25
C PHE A 286 -23.48 -4.07 -14.25
N GLY A 287 -23.16 -4.28 -15.53
CA GLY A 287 -23.54 -3.39 -16.63
C GLY A 287 -22.85 -2.03 -16.66
N SER A 288 -21.67 -1.88 -16.06
CA SER A 288 -20.85 -0.66 -16.12
C SER A 288 -19.71 -0.74 -17.13
N TYR A 289 -19.53 -1.88 -17.81
CA TYR A 289 -18.42 -2.09 -18.74
C TYR A 289 -18.35 -1.03 -19.86
N ARG A 290 -17.15 -0.47 -20.00
CA ARG A 290 -16.76 0.43 -21.08
C ARG A 290 -15.50 -0.11 -21.75
N LYS A 291 -15.56 -0.28 -23.08
CA LYS A 291 -14.37 -0.64 -23.86
C LYS A 291 -13.44 0.58 -23.92
N PRO A 292 -12.15 0.44 -23.57
CA PRO A 292 -11.16 1.48 -23.83
C PRO A 292 -11.07 1.78 -25.33
N ASN A 293 -10.79 3.04 -25.67
CA ASN A 293 -10.60 3.46 -27.06
C ASN A 293 -9.33 2.82 -27.65
N ASP A 294 -9.37 2.42 -28.92
CA ASP A 294 -8.26 1.69 -29.57
C ASP A 294 -6.97 2.55 -29.62
N GLU A 295 -7.10 3.88 -29.63
CA GLU A 295 -5.99 4.83 -29.60
C GLU A 295 -5.11 4.70 -28.35
N LEU A 296 -5.66 4.24 -27.22
CA LEU A 296 -4.90 4.09 -25.96
C LEU A 296 -3.80 3.02 -26.06
N PHE A 297 -3.99 2.03 -26.95
CA PHE A 297 -3.03 0.95 -27.21
C PHE A 297 -2.06 1.28 -28.36
N ARG A 298 -2.28 2.40 -29.04
CA ARG A 298 -1.51 2.86 -30.20
C ARG A 298 -0.77 4.13 -29.86
N LYS A 299 0.52 4.00 -29.52
CA LYS A 299 1.36 5.11 -29.05
C LYS A 299 1.36 6.32 -30.00
N ASP A 300 1.34 6.06 -31.31
CA ASP A 300 1.24 7.07 -32.37
C ASP A 300 -0.06 7.88 -32.32
N LEU A 301 -1.18 7.24 -31.96
CA LEU A 301 -2.50 7.86 -31.89
C LEU A 301 -2.72 8.53 -30.53
N LYS A 302 -2.35 7.87 -29.43
CA LYS A 302 -2.41 8.36 -28.04
C LYS A 302 -1.74 9.72 -27.88
N MET A 303 -0.60 9.92 -28.54
CA MET A 303 0.21 11.14 -28.43
C MET A 303 -0.06 12.15 -29.55
N SER A 304 -1.12 11.94 -30.34
CA SER A 304 -1.47 12.85 -31.43
C SER A 304 -2.16 14.10 -30.92
N SER A 305 -1.90 15.26 -31.55
CA SER A 305 -2.55 16.53 -31.20
C SER A 305 -4.07 16.46 -31.31
N LYS A 306 -4.59 15.66 -32.25
CA LYS A 306 -6.03 15.45 -32.44
C LYS A 306 -6.66 14.76 -31.23
N GLU A 307 -6.00 13.72 -30.73
CA GLU A 307 -6.49 12.98 -29.56
C GLU A 307 -6.38 13.82 -28.29
N TRP A 308 -5.29 14.55 -28.09
CA TRP A 308 -5.14 15.47 -26.96
C TRP A 308 -6.18 16.58 -26.95
N ALA A 309 -6.54 17.13 -28.11
CA ALA A 309 -7.60 18.11 -28.23
C ALA A 309 -8.97 17.51 -27.86
N ARG A 310 -9.24 16.27 -28.28
CA ARG A 310 -10.47 15.53 -27.93
C ARG A 310 -10.55 15.29 -26.42
N GLN A 311 -9.51 14.71 -25.83
CA GLN A 311 -9.42 14.43 -24.39
C GLN A 311 -9.54 15.71 -23.56
N SER A 312 -8.87 16.79 -23.96
CA SER A 312 -8.95 18.09 -23.29
C SER A 312 -10.37 18.63 -23.26
N LYS A 313 -11.09 18.57 -24.39
CA LYS A 313 -12.47 19.06 -24.50
C LYS A 313 -13.45 18.21 -23.68
N GLU A 314 -13.29 16.89 -23.72
CA GLU A 314 -14.12 15.97 -22.92
C GLU A 314 -13.91 16.19 -21.43
N MET A 315 -12.65 16.35 -21.01
CA MET A 315 -12.30 16.63 -19.63
C MET A 315 -12.89 17.97 -19.16
N GLU A 316 -12.74 19.06 -19.94
CA GLU A 316 -13.30 20.37 -19.61
C GLU A 316 -14.82 20.31 -19.41
N LYS A 317 -15.52 19.58 -20.28
CA LYS A 317 -16.97 19.34 -20.15
C LYS A 317 -17.29 18.59 -18.85
N MET A 318 -16.58 17.50 -18.58
CA MET A 318 -16.81 16.66 -17.40
C MET A 318 -16.50 17.40 -16.10
N VAL A 319 -15.44 18.20 -16.04
CA VAL A 319 -15.09 19.00 -14.86
C VAL A 319 -16.19 20.01 -14.54
N VAL A 320 -16.74 20.70 -15.56
CA VAL A 320 -17.85 21.62 -15.33
C VAL A 320 -19.11 20.88 -14.88
N GLU A 321 -19.44 19.75 -15.49
CA GLU A 321 -20.64 18.97 -15.17
C GLU A 321 -20.60 18.36 -13.75
N VAL A 322 -19.44 17.85 -13.33
CA VAL A 322 -19.29 17.13 -12.05
C VAL A 322 -18.83 18.06 -10.92
N GLU A 323 -17.94 19.01 -11.21
CA GLU A 323 -17.25 19.82 -10.20
C GLU A 323 -17.75 21.28 -10.17
N GLY A 324 -18.44 21.74 -11.22
CA GLY A 324 -19.00 23.09 -11.36
C GLY A 324 -18.02 24.14 -11.88
N SER A 325 -16.72 23.99 -11.61
CA SER A 325 -15.65 24.87 -12.09
C SER A 325 -14.30 24.15 -12.10
N ASP A 326 -13.40 24.55 -13.00
CA ASP A 326 -12.02 24.09 -13.02
C ASP A 326 -11.12 24.99 -12.15
N ASP A 327 -10.63 24.44 -11.04
CA ASP A 327 -9.74 25.11 -10.09
C ASP A 327 -8.26 24.80 -10.32
N ARG A 328 -7.92 24.11 -11.43
CA ARG A 328 -6.58 23.59 -11.69
C ARG A 328 -5.71 24.61 -12.43
N THR A 329 -4.39 24.50 -12.25
CA THR A 329 -3.39 25.31 -12.97
C THR A 329 -2.52 24.42 -13.86
N TYR A 330 -2.68 24.58 -15.17
CA TYR A 330 -1.95 23.81 -16.18
C TYR A 330 -0.61 24.46 -16.55
N LEU A 331 0.31 23.66 -17.09
CA LEU A 331 1.54 24.21 -17.69
C LEU A 331 1.21 24.99 -18.97
N PRO A 332 1.84 26.15 -19.22
CA PRO A 332 1.71 26.85 -20.49
C PRO A 332 2.20 25.97 -21.66
N GLU A 333 1.49 26.03 -22.79
CA GLU A 333 1.90 25.31 -24.01
C GLU A 333 3.37 25.61 -24.37
N GLY A 334 4.17 24.57 -24.57
CA GLY A 334 5.57 24.67 -24.99
C GLY A 334 6.61 24.89 -23.87
N GLN A 335 6.22 24.99 -22.59
CA GLN A 335 7.18 25.20 -21.47
C GLN A 335 7.62 23.94 -20.70
N ALA A 336 7.13 22.75 -21.09
CA ALA A 336 7.36 21.50 -20.35
C ALA A 336 8.84 21.14 -20.08
N LYS A 337 9.77 21.60 -20.92
CA LYS A 337 11.21 21.29 -20.79
C LYS A 337 11.99 22.12 -19.76
N LYS A 338 11.47 23.23 -19.24
CA LYS A 338 12.27 24.22 -18.46
C LYS A 338 12.00 24.28 -16.96
N LEU A 339 11.05 23.50 -16.43
CA LEU A 339 10.58 23.60 -15.03
C LEU A 339 10.64 22.28 -14.25
N GLN A 340 11.39 21.29 -14.73
CA GLN A 340 11.59 20.02 -14.02
C GLN A 340 12.85 20.04 -13.19
#